data_AF-A0A9D9MWZ0-F1
#
_entry.id   AF-A0A9D9MWZ0-F1
#
_cell.length_a   1.000
_cell.length_b   1.000
_cell.length_c   1.000
_cell.angle_alpha   90.00
_cell.angle_beta   90.00
_cell.angle_gamma   90.00
#
_symmetry.space_group_name_H-M   'P 1'
#
loop_
_entity.id
_entity.type
_entity.pdbx_description
1 polymer ?
#
loop_
_entity_poly.entity_id
_entity_poly.type
_entity_poly.pdbx_seq_one_letter_code
_entity_poly.pdbx_strand_id
1 'polypeptide(L)'
;MSDYFSDRENGPRARTEQVISPVVWDGVVATVQGLINSGAFGLHFPERCPDGQAICGCDQDVIAASVVAEMPGLTWPLETSRLVDDSFL
;
A
#
# COMPACT_ATOMS: atom_id res chain seq x y z
N MET A 1 13.22 -7.51 -20.09
CA MET A 1 12.71 -7.75 -18.73
C MET A 1 13.30 -9.09 -18.30
N SER A 2 14.05 -9.15 -17.21
CA SER A 2 14.66 -10.41 -16.76
C SER A 2 13.59 -11.25 -16.08
N ASP A 3 13.43 -12.51 -16.49
CA ASP A 3 12.58 -13.46 -15.79
C ASP A 3 13.05 -13.60 -14.34
N TYR A 4 12.12 -13.63 -13.38
CA TYR A 4 12.47 -13.90 -12.00
C TYR A 4 13.06 -15.31 -11.89
N PHE A 5 13.96 -15.52 -10.93
CA PHE A 5 14.50 -16.86 -10.66
C PHE A 5 13.36 -17.88 -10.46
N SER A 6 12.30 -17.48 -9.75
CA SER A 6 11.11 -18.31 -9.55
C SER A 6 10.41 -18.70 -10.84
N ASP A 7 10.35 -17.80 -11.84
CA ASP A 7 9.69 -18.06 -13.13
C ASP A 7 10.53 -19.02 -13.98
N ARG A 8 11.86 -18.95 -13.84
CA ARG A 8 12.79 -19.86 -14.52
C ARG A 8 12.72 -21.28 -13.96
N GLU A 9 12.58 -21.41 -12.64
CA GLU A 9 12.54 -22.72 -11.97
C GLU A 9 11.14 -23.36 -12.01
N ASN A 10 10.06 -22.58 -11.88
CA ASN A 10 8.70 -23.11 -11.75
C ASN A 10 7.83 -22.87 -13.00
N GLY A 11 8.35 -22.16 -13.99
CA GLY A 11 7.56 -21.61 -15.09
C GLY A 11 6.80 -20.34 -14.69
N PRO A 12 6.38 -19.52 -15.67
CA PRO A 12 5.62 -18.30 -15.41
C PRO A 12 4.24 -18.61 -14.83
N ARG A 13 3.85 -17.89 -13.77
CA ARG A 13 2.52 -18.03 -13.17
C ARG A 13 1.45 -17.46 -14.11
N ALA A 14 0.42 -18.25 -14.41
CA ALA A 14 -0.71 -17.81 -15.22
C ALA A 14 -1.46 -16.66 -14.53
N ARG A 15 -1.79 -15.61 -15.30
CA ARG A 15 -2.49 -14.40 -14.81
C ARG A 15 -4.00 -14.58 -14.85
N THR A 16 -4.50 -15.59 -14.15
CA THR A 16 -5.93 -15.95 -14.14
C THR A 16 -6.69 -15.37 -12.96
N GLU A 17 -5.99 -14.93 -11.92
CA GLU A 17 -6.60 -14.38 -10.71
C GLU A 17 -7.28 -13.03 -11.00
N GLN A 18 -8.55 -12.92 -10.64
CA GLN A 18 -9.34 -11.68 -10.73
C GLN A 18 -9.52 -10.99 -9.38
N VAL A 19 -9.13 -11.67 -8.29
CA VAL A 19 -9.29 -11.21 -6.90
C VAL A 19 -7.92 -11.21 -6.23
N ILE A 20 -7.60 -10.11 -5.56
CA ILE A 20 -6.37 -10.00 -4.77
C ILE A 20 -6.53 -10.87 -3.52
N SER A 21 -5.65 -11.87 -3.36
CA SER A 21 -5.67 -12.69 -2.16
C SER A 21 -5.18 -11.90 -0.94
N PRO A 22 -5.57 -12.27 0.29
CA PRO A 22 -5.15 -11.57 1.50
C PRO A 22 -3.63 -11.41 1.62
N VAL A 23 -2.87 -12.47 1.30
CA VAL A 23 -1.39 -12.44 1.34
C VAL A 23 -0.80 -11.42 0.36
N VAL A 24 -1.39 -11.29 -0.84
CA VAL A 24 -0.93 -10.30 -1.83
C VAL A 24 -1.31 -8.90 -1.37
N TRP A 25 -2.51 -8.73 -0.81
CA TRP A 25 -2.95 -7.47 -0.24
C TRP A 25 -2.02 -6.99 0.87
N ASP A 26 -1.67 -7.86 1.82
CA ASP A 26 -0.72 -7.55 2.90
C ASP A 26 0.63 -7.05 2.36
N GLY A 27 1.13 -7.69 1.29
CA GLY A 27 2.36 -7.26 0.63
C GLY A 27 2.24 -5.88 -0.02
N VAL A 28 1.10 -5.58 -0.65
CA VAL A 28 0.82 -4.25 -1.24
C VAL A 28 0.76 -3.20 -0.13
N VAL A 29 0.01 -3.45 0.94
CA VAL A 29 -0.11 -2.54 2.09
C VAL A 29 1.26 -2.27 2.72
N ALA A 30 2.05 -3.31 2.97
CA ALA A 30 3.39 -3.18 3.51
C ALA A 30 4.32 -2.35 2.60
N THR A 31 4.20 -2.52 1.27
CA THR A 31 4.96 -1.74 0.30
C THR A 31 4.58 -0.26 0.36
N VAL A 32 3.28 0.06 0.38
CA VAL A 32 2.79 1.44 0.51
C VAL A 32 3.29 2.06 1.81
N GLN A 33 3.18 1.36 2.93
CA GLN A 33 3.66 1.84 4.22
C GLN A 33 5.19 2.08 4.23
N GLY A 34 5.97 1.19 3.60
CA GLY A 34 7.41 1.38 3.43
C GLY A 34 7.77 2.61 2.60
N LEU A 35 6.98 2.91 1.55
CA LEU A 35 7.16 4.10 0.72
C LEU A 35 6.80 5.39 1.47
N ILE A 36 5.73 5.38 2.26
CA ILE A 36 5.38 6.50 3.16
C ILE A 36 6.52 6.74 4.15
N ASN A 37 6.98 5.69 4.83
CA ASN A 37 8.03 5.77 5.85
C ASN A 37 9.38 6.22 5.31
N SER A 38 9.66 5.96 4.03
CA SER A 38 10.89 6.44 3.37
C SER A 38 10.75 7.85 2.78
N GLY A 39 9.58 8.48 2.89
CA GLY A 39 9.31 9.80 2.32
C GLY A 39 9.21 9.80 0.80
N ALA A 40 9.07 8.63 0.15
CA ALA A 40 9.06 8.50 -1.31
C ALA A 40 7.95 9.30 -1.99
N PHE A 41 6.87 9.56 -1.25
CA PHE A 41 5.72 10.35 -1.70
C PHE A 41 5.80 11.85 -1.35
N GLY A 42 6.87 12.30 -0.70
CA GLY A 42 7.05 13.67 -0.24
C GLY A 42 7.10 14.74 -1.34
N LEU A 43 7.29 14.36 -2.61
CA LEU A 43 7.20 15.31 -3.73
C LEU A 43 5.75 15.81 -3.94
N HIS A 44 4.77 14.92 -3.81
CA HIS A 44 3.35 15.24 -4.01
C HIS A 44 2.61 15.47 -2.69
N PHE A 45 3.09 14.84 -1.61
CA PHE A 45 2.51 14.89 -0.28
C PHE A 45 3.58 15.32 0.74
N PRO A 46 4.13 16.55 0.62
CA PRO A 46 5.28 16.98 1.42
C PRO A 46 4.94 17.18 2.88
N GLU A 47 5.61 16.45 3.77
CA GLU A 47 5.74 16.86 5.18
C GLU A 47 6.86 17.90 5.29
N ARG A 48 6.56 19.05 5.91
CA ARG A 48 7.52 20.14 6.11
C ARG A 48 8.05 20.14 7.54
N CYS A 49 9.36 20.29 7.66
CA CYS A 49 10.02 20.35 8.97
C CYS A 49 9.56 21.61 9.74
N PRO A 50 9.10 21.51 11.00
CA PRO A 50 8.60 22.68 11.74
C PRO A 50 9.65 23.78 11.96
N ASP A 51 10.92 23.40 11.96
CA ASP A 51 12.10 24.22 12.16
C ASP A 51 12.70 24.76 10.84
N GLY A 52 12.10 24.43 9.69
CA GLY A 52 12.60 24.83 8.37
C GLY A 52 11.51 24.90 7.30
N GLN A 53 11.92 25.05 6.03
CA GLN A 53 11.01 24.94 4.87
C GLN A 53 11.36 23.74 3.98
N ALA A 54 12.26 22.87 4.44
CA ALA A 54 12.64 21.65 3.74
C ALA A 54 11.54 20.59 3.87
N ILE A 55 11.41 19.77 2.82
CA ILE A 55 10.59 18.56 2.84
C ILE A 55 11.39 17.51 3.62
N CYS A 56 10.82 17.00 4.70
CA CYS A 56 11.45 15.99 5.56
C CYS A 56 10.78 14.62 5.47
N GLY A 57 9.60 14.52 4.84
CA GLY A 57 8.85 13.27 4.82
C GLY A 57 7.61 13.32 3.93
N CYS A 58 6.71 12.38 4.20
CA CYS A 58 5.41 12.27 3.55
C CYS A 58 4.31 12.61 4.56
N ASP A 59 3.47 13.59 4.23
CA ASP A 59 2.30 13.91 5.02
C ASP A 59 1.26 12.79 4.86
N GLN A 60 1.05 12.03 5.94
CA GLN A 60 0.19 10.85 5.93
C GLN A 60 -1.29 11.21 5.82
N ASP A 61 -1.71 12.36 6.33
CA ASP A 61 -3.10 12.77 6.29
C ASP A 61 -3.49 13.24 4.89
N VAL A 62 -2.58 13.94 4.19
CA VAL A 62 -2.84 14.41 2.82
C VAL A 62 -2.90 13.22 1.85
N ILE A 63 -1.99 12.25 1.95
CA ILE A 63 -2.07 11.04 1.11
C ILE A 63 -3.32 10.21 1.43
N ALA A 64 -3.70 10.10 2.71
CA ALA A 64 -4.94 9.42 3.12
C ALA A 64 -6.17 10.06 2.45
N ALA A 65 -6.29 11.38 2.53
CA ALA A 65 -7.38 12.12 1.90
C ALA A 65 -7.42 11.91 0.38
N SER A 66 -6.26 11.89 -0.27
CA SER A 66 -6.16 11.61 -1.71
C SER A 66 -6.61 10.19 -2.05
N VAL A 67 -6.20 9.18 -1.27
CA VAL A 67 -6.58 7.79 -1.51
C VAL A 67 -8.09 7.59 -1.35
N VAL A 68 -8.69 8.13 -0.28
CA VAL A 68 -10.13 8.02 -0.02
C VAL A 68 -10.96 8.73 -1.09
N ALA A 69 -10.46 9.85 -1.63
CA ALA A 69 -11.15 10.57 -2.71
C ALA A 69 -11.15 9.79 -4.03
N GLU A 70 -10.03 9.14 -4.38
CA GLU A 70 -9.89 8.35 -5.62
C GLU A 70 -10.54 6.98 -5.52
N MET A 71 -10.60 6.40 -4.31
CA MET A 71 -11.14 5.06 -4.07
C MET A 71 -12.22 5.09 -2.98
N PRO A 72 -13.44 5.58 -3.29
CA PRO A 72 -14.54 5.59 -2.34
C PRO A 72 -14.85 4.18 -1.82
N GLY A 73 -14.82 4.01 -0.49
CA GLY A 73 -15.07 2.72 0.18
C GLY A 73 -13.82 1.93 0.55
N LEU A 74 -12.63 2.39 0.18
CA LEU A 74 -11.38 1.88 0.74
C LEU A 74 -11.14 2.50 2.11
N THR A 75 -10.94 1.67 3.12
CA THR A 75 -10.62 2.10 4.49
C THR A 75 -9.18 2.61 4.56
N TRP A 76 -8.96 3.65 5.37
CA TRP A 76 -7.63 4.16 5.69
C TRP A 76 -7.47 4.27 7.22
N PRO A 77 -6.34 3.85 7.82
CA PRO A 77 -5.21 3.15 7.20
C PRO A 77 -5.62 1.84 6.52
N LEU A 78 -4.86 1.40 5.52
CA LEU A 78 -5.19 0.20 4.76
C LEU A 78 -5.23 -1.03 5.70
N GLU A 79 -6.41 -1.62 5.83
CA GLU A 79 -6.64 -2.74 6.73
C GLU A 79 -6.11 -4.05 6.13
N THR A 80 -5.32 -4.80 6.89
CA THR A 80 -4.76 -6.11 6.50
C THR A 80 -5.44 -7.28 7.24
N SER A 81 -5.96 -7.02 8.44
CA SER A 81 -6.74 -7.99 9.20
C SER A 81 -8.24 -7.71 9.06
N ARG A 82 -9.00 -8.68 8.55
CA ARG A 82 -10.45 -8.70 8.72
C ARG A 82 -10.76 -9.61 9.90
N LEU A 83 -11.24 -9.04 11.00
CA LEU A 83 -11.91 -9.85 12.02
C LEU A 83 -13.16 -10.43 11.34
N VAL A 84 -13.15 -11.73 11.07
CA VAL A 84 -14.39 -12.43 10.73
C VAL A 84 -15.18 -12.44 12.03
N ASP A 85 -16.20 -11.59 12.09
CA ASP A 85 -17.15 -11.63 13.17
C ASP A 85 -17.94 -12.93 12.98
N ASP A 86 -17.47 -14.01 13.60
CA ASP A 86 -18.18 -15.30 13.72
C ASP A 86 -19.38 -15.17 14.68
N SER A 87 -20.10 -14.05 14.56
CA SER A 87 -21.31 -13.74 15.29
C SER A 87 -22.48 -14.51 14.68
N PHE A 88 -22.60 -15.74 15.18
CA PHE A 88 -23.83 -16.52 15.42
C PHE A 88 -24.34 -17.47 14.32
N LEU A 89 -23.89 -18.73 14.44
CA LEU A 89 -24.79 -19.89 14.55
C LEU A 89 -25.83 -19.69 15.66
#